data_AF-A0A3R8JSP7-F1
#
_entry.id   AF-A0A3R8JSP7-F1
#
_cell.length_a   1.000
_cell.length_b   1.000
_cell.length_c   1.000
_cell.angle_alpha   90.00
_cell.angle_beta   90.00
_cell.angle_gamma   90.00
#
_symmetry.space_group_name_H-M   'P 1'
#
loop_
_entity.id
_entity.type
_entity.pdbx_description
1 polymer ?
#
loop_
_entity_poly.entity_id
_entity_poly.type
_entity_poly.pdbx_seq_one_letter_code
_entity_poly.pdbx_strand_id
1 'polypeptide(L)' 'MNKSEWIYCPVYGNKTRDRLREDTVLKNYLLYCPKCMQESLIDAKDLRVTVIWNEIT' A
#
# COMPACT_ATOMS: atom_id res chain seq x y z
N MET A 1 -6.71 19.32 -9.14
CA MET A 1 -5.56 18.46 -8.82
C MET A 1 -6.08 17.31 -7.97
N ASN A 2 -5.94 16.07 -8.43
CA ASN A 2 -6.41 14.91 -7.66
C ASN A 2 -5.57 14.76 -6.40
N LYS A 3 -6.22 14.48 -5.27
CA LYS A 3 -5.53 14.27 -3.99
C LYS A 3 -4.65 13.02 -4.11
N SER A 4 -3.49 13.06 -3.45
CA SER A 4 -2.60 11.90 -3.34
C SER A 4 -2.10 11.75 -1.92
N GLU A 5 -2.02 10.52 -1.45
CA GLU A 5 -1.53 10.17 -0.12
C GLU A 5 -0.46 9.08 -0.21
N TRP A 6 0.42 9.05 0.78
CA TRP A 6 1.41 7.97 0.90
C TRP A 6 0.71 6.69 1.31
N ILE A 7 1.07 5.58 0.68
CA ILE A 7 0.73 4.27 1.21
C ILE A 7 1.64 4.02 2.41
N TYR A 8 1.05 3.57 3.51
CA TYR A 8 1.80 3.18 4.71
C TYR A 8 1.94 1.66 4.73
N CYS A 9 3.13 1.20 5.10
CA CYS A 9 3.44 -0.21 5.27
C CYS A 9 2.45 -0.82 6.28
N PRO A 10 1.73 -1.89 5.93
CA PRO A 10 0.74 -2.50 6.82
C PRO A 10 1.37 -3.19 8.04
N VAL A 11 2.67 -3.50 7.97
CA VAL A 11 3.42 -4.15 9.05
C VAL A 11 3.88 -3.15 10.11
N TYR A 12 4.59 -2.10 9.69
CA TYR A 12 5.27 -1.17 10.61
C TYR A 12 4.68 0.25 10.64
N GLY A 13 3.65 0.53 9.82
CA GLY A 13 3.02 1.86 9.73
C GLY A 13 3.92 2.96 9.20
N ASN A 14 5.06 2.64 8.57
CA ASN A 14 5.96 3.62 7.97
C ASN A 14 5.56 3.92 6.52
N LYS A 15 5.86 5.12 6.02
CA LYS A 15 5.62 5.47 4.61
C LYS A 15 6.37 4.51 3.69
N THR A 16 5.70 4.01 2.65
CA THR A 16 6.35 3.31 1.53
C THR A 16 6.83 4.31 0.49
N ARG A 17 7.39 3.81 -0.63
CA ARG A 17 7.77 4.66 -1.77
C ARG A 17 6.60 5.00 -2.68
N ASP A 18 5.46 4.34 -2.48
CA ASP A 18 4.29 4.46 -3.33
C ASP A 18 3.33 5.52 -2.79
N ARG A 19 2.83 6.34 -3.71
CA ARG A 19 1.73 7.27 -3.47
C ARG A 19 0.50 6.78 -4.23
N LEU A 20 -0.64 6.83 -3.56
CA LEU A 20 -1.93 6.52 -4.15
C LEU A 20 -2.64 7.83 -4.51
N ARG A 21 -3.05 7.97 -5.76
CA ARG A 21 -3.93 9.05 -6.21
C ARG A 21 -5.39 8.63 -6.04
N GLU A 22 -6.27 9.59 -5.81
CA GLU A 22 -7.70 9.33 -5.51
C GLU A 22 -8.42 8.48 -6.57
N ASP A 23 -8.09 8.66 -7.84
CA ASP A 23 -8.64 7.95 -9.01
C ASP A 23 -7.84 6.69 -9.40
N THR A 24 -6.82 6.30 -8.62
CA THR A 24 -6.05 5.08 -8.86
C THR A 24 -6.72 3.89 -8.19
N VAL A 25 -6.86 2.80 -8.94
CA VAL A 25 -7.30 1.50 -8.41
C VAL A 25 -6.14 0.52 -8.52
N LEU A 26 -5.72 -0.04 -7.40
CA LEU A 26 -4.77 -1.15 -7.32
C LEU A 26 -5.55 -2.41 -6.96
N LYS A 27 -5.32 -3.50 -7.70
CA LYS A 27 -5.91 -4.81 -7.42
C LYS A 27 -4.82 -5.86 -7.30
N ASN A 28 -4.83 -6.65 -6.23
CA ASN A 28 -3.81 -7.67 -5.95
C ASN A 28 -2.38 -7.15 -6.17
N TYR A 29 -2.12 -5.93 -5.69
CA TYR A 29 -0.84 -5.26 -5.89
C TYR A 29 0.15 -5.69 -4.81
N LEU A 30 1.35 -6.11 -5.21
CA LEU A 30 2.45 -6.39 -4.30
C LEU A 30 3.11 -5.08 -3.87
N LEU A 31 2.80 -4.66 -2.64
CA LEU A 31 3.41 -3.50 -2.01
C LEU A 31 4.69 -3.94 -1.29
N TYR A 32 5.84 -3.57 -1.85
CA TYR A 32 7.12 -3.76 -1.18
C TYR A 32 7.42 -2.62 -0.20
N CYS A 33 7.83 -2.95 1.02
CA CYS A 33 8.37 -1.96 1.95
C CYS A 33 9.85 -2.21 2.24
N PRO A 34 10.75 -1.25 1.92
CA PRO A 34 12.19 -1.41 2.09
C PRO A 34 12.63 -1.45 3.56
N LYS A 35 11.76 -1.02 4.51
CA LYS A 35 12.06 -1.04 5.94
C LYS A 35 11.80 -2.41 6.57
N CYS A 36 10.72 -3.09 6.16
CA CYS A 36 10.46 -4.46 6.59
C CYS A 36 11.16 -5.50 5.73
N MET A 37 11.57 -5.12 4.51
CA MET A 37 12.09 -6.02 3.48
C MET A 37 11.11 -7.15 3.12
N GLN A 38 9.80 -6.88 3.23
CA GLN A 38 8.72 -7.82 2.92
C GLN A 38 7.74 -7.20 1.93
N GLU A 39 7.00 -8.08 1.26
CA GLU A 39 5.88 -7.71 0.40
C GLU A 39 4.55 -7.92 1.12
N SER A 40 3.54 -7.14 0.71
CA SER A 40 2.17 -7.29 1.17
C SER A 40 1.25 -7.18 -0.03
N LEU A 41 0.33 -8.12 -0.17
CA LEU A 41 -0.69 -8.10 -1.20
C LEU A 41 -1.81 -7.17 -0.76
N ILE A 42 -2.06 -6.11 -1.53
CA ILE A 42 -3.05 -5.09 -1.21
C ILE A 42 -4.01 -4.84 -2.37
N ASP A 43 -5.21 -4.41 -2.01
CA ASP A 43 -6.10 -3.65 -2.89
C ASP A 43 -6.09 -2.19 -2.45
N ALA A 44 -6.28 -1.27 -3.40
CA ALA A 44 -6.46 0.13 -3.07
C ALA A 44 -7.44 0.84 -4.00
N LYS A 45 -8.31 1.67 -3.42
CA LYS A 45 -9.29 2.48 -4.13
C LYS A 45 -9.74 3.65 -3.25
N ASP A 46 -10.00 4.82 -3.85
CA ASP A 46 -10.52 6.00 -3.15
C ASP A 46 -9.65 6.38 -1.94
N LEU A 47 -8.32 6.33 -2.11
CA LEU A 47 -7.30 6.53 -1.06
C LEU A 47 -7.34 5.54 0.12
N ARG A 48 -8.14 4.49 0.04
CA ARG A 48 -8.19 3.41 1.04
C ARG A 48 -7.36 2.24 0.56
N VAL A 49 -6.55 1.70 1.47
CA VAL A 49 -5.73 0.50 1.26
C VAL A 49 -6.31 -0.63 2.10
N THR A 50 -6.60 -1.76 1.46
CA THR A 50 -7.04 -2.99 2.10
C THR A 50 -5.93 -4.02 1.94
N VAL A 51 -5.54 -4.62 3.05
CA VAL A 51 -4.57 -5.71 3.05
C VAL A 51 -5.29 -7.02 2.76
N ILE A 52 -4.86 -7.73 1.73
CA ILE A 52 -5.33 -9.09 1.42
C ILE A 52 -4.46 -10.10 2.17
N TRP A 53 -3.14 -9.92 2.10
CA TRP A 53 -2.19 -10.82 2.74
C TRP A 53 -0.85 -10.12 2.99
N ASN A 54 -0.15 -10.53 4.04
CA ASN A 54 1.22 -10.11 4.35
C ASN A 54 2.05 -11.36 4.60
N GLU A 55 3.35 -11.33 4.27
CA GLU A 55 4.33 -12.39 4.59
C GLU A 55 4.60 -12.59 6.09
N ILE A 56 3.71 -12.14 6.97
CA ILE A 56 3.88 -12.28 8.42
C ILE A 56 2.88 -13.31 8.94
N THR A 57 3.25 -14.57 8.69
CA THR A 57 3.07 -15.75 9.54
C THR A 57 4.06 -16.80 9.07
#